data_AF-A0A927MTQ0-F1
#
_entry.id   AF-A0A927MTQ0-F1
#
_cell.length_a   1.000
_cell.length_b   1.000
_cell.length_c   1.000
_cell.angle_alpha   90.00
_cell.angle_beta   90.00
_cell.angle_gamma   90.00
#
_symmetry.space_group_name_H-M   'P 1'
#
loop_
_entity.id
_entity.type
_entity.pdbx_description
1 polymer ?
#
loop_
_entity_poly.entity_id
_entity_poly.type
_entity_poly.pdbx_seq_one_letter_code
_entity_poly.pdbx_strand_id
1 'polypeptide(L)'
;MRVSKIAAILASSLLVVGVAAGPALAVGTATRPPSSHTASSPQTTSSTDRGAPLVAPLVTKISHAEATSRLRVAGVTWSSSGGCSNRNNPTCTSFEQVNLASIRGVITLRNASGCAVNVTGRTETGHASGTYSHWNGYKLDISQGGCVSGYITSAFSFIGDRSDGAAMYESASGNIYAREGNHWDITYYNCGGC
;
A
#
# COMPACT_ATOMS: atom_id res chain seq x y z
N MET A 1 -4.71 53.62 -8.71
CA MET A 1 -6.17 53.62 -8.92
C MET A 1 -6.51 52.32 -9.63
N ARG A 2 -7.36 51.40 -9.19
CA ARG A 2 -8.44 51.38 -8.21
C ARG A 2 -8.31 50.15 -7.30
N VAL A 3 -8.72 50.34 -6.06
CA VAL A 3 -8.82 49.34 -5.00
C VAL A 3 -10.22 48.74 -5.09
N SER A 4 -10.35 47.41 -5.07
CA SER A 4 -11.62 46.76 -4.68
C SER A 4 -11.32 45.58 -3.77
N LYS A 5 -11.45 45.86 -2.47
CA LYS A 5 -11.61 44.86 -1.41
C LYS A 5 -13.05 44.37 -1.47
N ILE A 6 -13.27 43.06 -1.46
CA ILE A 6 -14.59 42.48 -1.14
C ILE A 6 -14.40 41.59 0.10
N ALA A 7 -15.20 41.93 1.11
CA ALA A 7 -15.21 41.35 2.44
C ALA A 7 -16.07 40.08 2.53
N ALA A 8 -15.86 39.38 3.65
CA ALA A 8 -16.34 38.05 4.02
C ALA A 8 -17.85 37.91 4.22
N ILE A 9 -18.35 36.66 4.14
CA ILE A 9 -19.45 36.17 4.98
C ILE A 9 -19.10 34.75 5.46
N LEU A 10 -18.88 34.63 6.77
CA LEU A 10 -18.87 33.39 7.53
C LEU A 10 -20.32 32.94 7.75
N ALA A 11 -20.62 31.66 7.54
CA ALA A 11 -21.84 31.03 8.03
C ALA A 11 -21.48 29.75 8.79
N SER A 12 -21.37 29.88 10.11
CA SER A 12 -21.39 28.77 11.05
C SER A 12 -22.83 28.27 11.18
N SER A 13 -23.04 26.96 11.14
CA SER A 13 -24.31 26.34 11.54
C SER A 13 -24.01 25.15 12.45
N LEU A 14 -24.18 25.40 13.74
CA LEU A 14 -24.28 24.42 14.81
C LEU A 14 -25.64 23.71 14.66
N LEU A 15 -25.66 22.38 14.65
CA LEU A 15 -26.87 21.61 14.92
C LEU A 15 -26.64 20.82 16.20
N VAL A 16 -27.35 21.19 17.26
CA VAL A 16 -27.49 20.43 18.52
C VAL A 16 -28.98 20.29 18.81
N VAL A 17 -29.50 19.08 18.73
CA VAL A 17 -30.75 18.59 19.33
C VAL A 17 -30.59 17.07 19.42
N GLY A 18 -30.88 16.31 20.46
CA GLY A 18 -31.45 16.55 21.78
C GLY A 18 -31.51 15.19 22.48
N VAL A 19 -31.34 15.19 23.80
CA VAL A 19 -31.37 14.01 24.67
C VAL A 19 -32.83 13.53 24.84
N ALA A 20 -33.07 12.23 24.74
CA ALA A 20 -34.28 11.59 25.26
C ALA A 20 -33.88 10.48 26.23
N ALA A 21 -34.12 10.73 27.52
CA ALA A 21 -34.09 9.74 28.59
C ALA A 21 -35.53 9.27 28.87
N GLY A 22 -35.72 7.97 29.04
CA GLY A 22 -36.98 7.40 29.53
C GLY A 22 -36.87 5.90 29.82
N PRO A 23 -37.56 5.37 30.84
CA PRO A 23 -37.07 4.30 31.70
C PRO A 23 -37.77 2.95 31.46
N ALA A 24 -37.21 1.85 31.96
CA ALA A 24 -37.95 0.83 32.71
C ALA A 24 -37.02 -0.29 33.21
N LEU A 25 -37.10 -0.53 34.51
CA LEU A 25 -36.57 -1.70 35.20
C LEU A 25 -37.31 -2.96 34.74
N ALA A 26 -36.57 -4.06 34.58
CA ALA A 26 -37.12 -5.40 34.71
C ALA A 26 -36.16 -6.24 35.56
N VAL A 27 -36.53 -6.43 36.82
CA VAL A 27 -35.95 -7.42 37.74
C VAL A 27 -36.48 -8.79 37.30
N GLY A 28 -35.57 -9.69 36.92
CA GLY A 28 -35.87 -11.09 36.64
C GLY A 28 -34.89 -11.99 37.36
N THR A 29 -35.29 -12.48 38.54
CA THR A 29 -34.61 -13.53 39.29
C THR A 29 -35.07 -14.90 38.78
N ALA A 30 -34.17 -15.74 38.27
CA ALA A 30 -34.42 -17.18 38.13
C ALA A 30 -33.12 -18.00 38.09
N THR A 31 -32.76 -18.49 39.28
CA THR A 31 -32.40 -19.89 39.60
C THR A 31 -31.43 -20.67 38.70
N ARG A 32 -30.25 -20.91 39.27
CA ARG A 32 -29.21 -21.90 38.87
C ARG A 32 -29.58 -23.33 39.32
N PRO A 33 -29.23 -24.37 38.55
CA PRO A 33 -28.88 -25.68 39.10
C PRO A 33 -27.46 -26.15 38.67
N PRO A 34 -26.93 -27.25 39.24
CA PRO A 34 -25.50 -27.44 39.45
C PRO A 34 -24.76 -28.34 38.42
N SER A 35 -23.44 -28.17 38.50
CA SER A 35 -22.26 -28.91 38.03
C SER A 35 -22.39 -30.34 37.48
N SER A 36 -21.59 -30.60 36.44
CA SER A 36 -20.80 -31.83 36.34
C SER A 36 -19.45 -31.56 35.69
N HIS A 37 -18.39 -31.82 36.45
CA HIS A 37 -17.02 -31.88 35.98
C HIS A 37 -16.83 -33.16 35.16
N THR A 38 -16.20 -33.07 34.00
CA THR A 38 -15.43 -34.20 33.46
C THR A 38 -14.14 -33.64 32.87
N ALA A 39 -13.06 -33.91 33.59
CA ALA A 39 -11.71 -33.75 33.10
C ALA A 39 -11.47 -34.74 31.96
N SER A 40 -10.83 -34.28 30.90
CA SER A 40 -10.05 -35.14 30.00
C SER A 40 -8.80 -34.38 29.58
N SER A 41 -7.69 -34.92 30.04
CA SER A 41 -6.30 -34.51 29.79
C SER A 41 -5.90 -34.71 28.31
N PRO A 42 -4.72 -34.19 27.90
CA PRO A 42 -4.45 -33.78 26.53
C PRO A 42 -4.06 -34.97 25.64
N GLN A 43 -4.61 -35.03 24.43
CA GLN A 43 -4.03 -35.85 23.37
C GLN A 43 -2.93 -35.07 22.67
N THR A 44 -1.70 -35.38 23.06
CA THR A 44 -0.50 -35.28 22.24
C THR A 44 -0.69 -36.12 20.97
N THR A 45 -1.16 -35.50 19.89
CA THR A 45 -0.92 -36.02 18.55
C THR A 45 0.32 -35.33 17.99
N SER A 46 1.46 -35.98 18.20
CA SER A 46 2.68 -35.78 17.41
C SER A 46 2.34 -35.94 15.93
N SER A 47 2.01 -34.83 15.29
CA SER A 47 1.87 -34.74 13.85
C SER A 47 3.24 -34.33 13.34
N THR A 48 3.99 -35.31 12.85
CA THR A 48 5.14 -35.10 11.98
C THR A 48 4.69 -34.23 10.81
N ASP A 49 4.89 -32.92 10.93
CA ASP A 49 4.62 -31.93 9.90
C ASP A 49 5.63 -32.14 8.76
N ARG A 50 5.27 -33.06 7.88
CA ARG A 50 5.92 -33.21 6.57
C ARG A 50 5.45 -32.04 5.74
N GLY A 51 6.31 -31.02 5.67
CA GLY A 51 6.41 -30.04 4.59
C GLY A 51 5.11 -29.82 3.83
N ALA A 52 4.17 -29.10 4.43
CA ALA A 52 3.18 -28.40 3.64
C ALA A 52 3.93 -27.56 2.59
N PRO A 53 3.58 -27.65 1.29
CA PRO A 53 4.13 -26.74 0.31
C PRO A 53 3.91 -25.33 0.82
N LEU A 54 4.96 -24.52 0.89
CA LEU A 54 4.83 -23.08 1.11
C LEU A 54 3.84 -22.59 0.04
N VAL A 55 2.58 -22.41 0.42
CA VAL A 55 1.57 -21.82 -0.45
C VAL A 55 2.07 -20.42 -0.66
N ALA A 56 2.71 -20.18 -1.81
CA ALA A 56 3.10 -18.85 -2.21
C ALA A 56 1.84 -17.98 -2.08
N PRO A 57 1.89 -16.86 -1.33
CA PRO A 57 0.72 -16.02 -1.16
C PRO A 57 0.19 -15.70 -2.56
N LEU A 58 -1.09 -15.99 -2.80
CA LEU A 58 -1.68 -15.80 -4.13
C LEU A 58 -1.56 -14.33 -4.50
N VAL A 59 -0.67 -14.03 -5.43
CA VAL A 59 -0.41 -12.67 -5.86
C VAL A 59 -1.59 -12.24 -6.72
N THR A 60 -2.43 -11.36 -6.18
CA THR A 60 -3.58 -10.82 -6.92
C THR A 60 -3.08 -9.86 -7.99
N LYS A 61 -3.27 -10.23 -9.26
CA LYS A 61 -3.05 -9.36 -10.41
C LYS A 61 -4.25 -8.48 -10.65
N ILE A 62 -4.02 -7.22 -11.00
CA ILE A 62 -5.09 -6.29 -11.37
C ILE A 62 -4.84 -5.66 -12.75
N SER A 63 -5.91 -5.18 -13.36
CA SER A 63 -5.87 -4.50 -14.65
C SER A 63 -5.34 -3.08 -14.52
N HIS A 64 -4.99 -2.48 -15.66
CA HIS A 64 -4.59 -1.08 -15.69
C HIS A 64 -5.68 -0.12 -15.20
N ALA A 65 -6.94 -0.35 -15.59
CA ALA A 65 -8.06 0.49 -15.17
C ALA A 65 -8.26 0.44 -13.64
N GLU A 66 -8.16 -0.75 -13.05
CA GLU A 66 -8.29 -0.94 -11.61
C GLU A 66 -7.15 -0.26 -10.84
N ALA A 67 -5.91 -0.43 -11.30
CA ALA A 67 -4.76 0.21 -10.68
C ALA A 67 -4.85 1.74 -10.72
N THR A 68 -5.18 2.31 -11.88
CA THR A 68 -5.26 3.77 -12.06
C THR A 68 -6.43 4.39 -11.28
N SER A 69 -7.55 3.68 -11.14
CA SER A 69 -8.66 4.08 -10.26
C SER A 69 -8.18 4.24 -8.82
N ARG A 70 -7.51 3.21 -8.27
CA ARG A 70 -6.98 3.22 -6.89
C ARG A 70 -5.96 4.33 -6.66
N LEU A 71 -5.02 4.50 -7.59
CA LEU A 71 -4.00 5.55 -7.47
C LEU A 71 -4.58 6.95 -7.49
N ARG A 72 -5.54 7.19 -8.39
CA ARG A 72 -6.21 8.50 -8.49
C ARG A 72 -6.92 8.86 -7.19
N VAL A 73 -7.65 7.92 -6.59
CA VAL A 73 -8.31 8.11 -5.29
C VAL A 73 -7.30 8.44 -4.18
N ALA A 74 -6.12 7.84 -4.21
CA ALA A 74 -5.04 8.09 -3.24
C ALA A 74 -4.18 9.34 -3.55
N GLY A 75 -4.46 10.07 -4.64
CA GLY A 75 -3.65 11.21 -5.05
C GLY A 75 -2.24 10.84 -5.55
N VAL A 76 -2.04 9.61 -6.02
CA VAL A 76 -0.80 9.18 -6.70
C VAL A 76 -0.95 9.40 -8.20
N THR A 77 0.02 10.08 -8.81
CA THR A 77 0.03 10.35 -10.25
C THR A 77 0.87 9.32 -11.00
N TRP A 78 0.76 9.30 -12.32
CA TRP A 78 1.66 8.55 -13.18
C TRP A 78 1.92 9.29 -14.49
N SER A 79 3.01 8.97 -15.16
CA SER A 79 3.41 9.57 -16.43
C SER A 79 3.95 8.50 -17.36
N SER A 80 3.58 8.56 -18.64
CA SER A 80 4.08 7.69 -19.70
C SER A 80 4.74 8.55 -20.77
N SER A 81 6.00 8.25 -21.11
CA SER A 81 6.72 8.96 -22.18
C SER A 81 6.08 8.73 -23.56
N GLY A 82 5.51 7.55 -23.80
CA GLY A 82 4.76 7.20 -25.00
C GLY A 82 3.28 7.57 -24.98
N GLY A 83 2.77 8.15 -23.88
CA GLY A 83 1.36 8.54 -23.76
C GLY A 83 0.37 7.38 -23.83
N CYS A 84 0.79 6.18 -23.42
CA CYS A 84 0.05 4.93 -23.64
C CYS A 84 0.16 3.97 -22.45
N SER A 85 -0.67 2.92 -22.46
CA SER A 85 -0.74 1.89 -21.41
C SER A 85 -0.56 0.46 -21.93
N ASN A 86 0.00 0.30 -23.13
CA ASN A 86 0.30 -1.01 -23.72
C ASN A 86 1.55 -1.61 -23.08
N ARG A 87 1.37 -2.70 -22.34
CA ARG A 87 2.45 -3.42 -21.65
C ARG A 87 3.55 -3.94 -22.57
N ASN A 88 3.23 -4.21 -23.83
CA ASN A 88 4.19 -4.72 -24.81
C ASN A 88 4.98 -3.61 -25.51
N ASN A 89 4.80 -2.35 -25.12
CA ASN A 89 5.55 -1.22 -25.65
C ASN A 89 6.38 -0.58 -24.51
N PRO A 90 7.72 -0.57 -24.63
CA PRO A 90 8.63 -0.10 -23.57
C PRO A 90 8.54 1.40 -23.25
N THR A 91 7.85 2.18 -24.08
CA THR A 91 7.62 3.63 -23.84
C THR A 91 6.30 3.91 -23.12
N CYS A 92 5.42 2.91 -23.00
CA CYS A 92 4.16 3.07 -22.28
C CYS A 92 4.37 3.02 -20.77
N THR A 93 3.39 3.53 -20.01
CA THR A 93 3.23 3.16 -18.60
C THR A 93 1.97 2.32 -18.46
N SER A 94 2.15 1.01 -18.49
CA SER A 94 1.13 0.00 -18.26
C SER A 94 1.14 -0.51 -16.83
N PHE A 95 -0.03 -0.87 -16.38
CA PHE A 95 -0.26 -1.47 -15.08
C PHE A 95 -0.90 -2.84 -15.22
N GLU A 96 -0.97 -3.32 -16.46
CA GLU A 96 -1.59 -4.58 -16.76
C GLU A 96 -0.78 -5.68 -16.08
N GLN A 97 -1.47 -6.55 -15.33
CA GLN A 97 -0.86 -7.60 -14.50
C GLN A 97 0.09 -7.07 -13.40
N VAL A 98 -0.13 -5.86 -12.90
CA VAL A 98 0.54 -5.38 -11.69
C VAL A 98 0.00 -6.13 -10.47
N ASN A 99 0.84 -6.32 -9.45
CA ASN A 99 0.38 -6.89 -8.20
C ASN A 99 -0.43 -5.85 -7.42
N LEU A 100 -1.59 -6.25 -6.88
CA LEU A 100 -2.38 -5.42 -6.00
C LEU A 100 -1.55 -4.91 -4.81
N ALA A 101 -0.67 -5.75 -4.28
CA ALA A 101 0.24 -5.38 -3.19
C ALA A 101 1.17 -4.22 -3.56
N SER A 102 1.72 -4.18 -4.77
CA SER A 102 2.59 -3.09 -5.24
C SER A 102 1.81 -1.77 -5.35
N ILE A 103 0.57 -1.81 -5.84
CA ILE A 103 -0.29 -0.62 -5.90
C ILE A 103 -0.68 -0.13 -4.50
N ARG A 104 -0.99 -1.04 -3.58
CA ARG A 104 -1.23 -0.66 -2.18
C ARG A 104 0.06 -0.13 -1.53
N GLY A 105 1.22 -0.71 -1.84
CA GLY A 105 2.52 -0.28 -1.35
C GLY A 105 2.89 1.14 -1.73
N VAL A 106 2.70 1.54 -3.00
CA VAL A 106 2.96 2.93 -3.41
C VAL A 106 1.96 3.92 -2.82
N ILE A 107 0.71 3.49 -2.58
CA ILE A 107 -0.29 4.29 -1.84
C ILE A 107 0.14 4.45 -0.38
N THR A 108 0.62 3.39 0.26
CA THR A 108 1.16 3.45 1.63
C THR A 108 2.34 4.41 1.71
N LEU A 109 3.28 4.36 0.77
CA LEU A 109 4.39 5.32 0.68
C LEU A 109 3.89 6.76 0.58
N ARG A 110 2.92 7.03 -0.31
CA ARG A 110 2.31 8.36 -0.46
C ARG A 110 1.69 8.84 0.87
N ASN A 111 0.91 7.99 1.51
CA ASN A 111 0.22 8.35 2.75
C ASN A 111 1.20 8.58 3.91
N ALA A 112 2.21 7.70 4.06
CA ALA A 112 3.18 7.78 5.15
C ALA A 112 4.15 8.96 4.99
N SER A 113 4.54 9.28 3.75
CA SER A 113 5.43 10.40 3.47
C SER A 113 4.73 11.76 3.41
N GLY A 114 3.44 11.79 3.05
CA GLY A 114 2.73 13.02 2.66
C GLY A 114 3.26 13.67 1.38
N CYS A 115 4.27 13.08 0.73
CA CYS A 115 4.99 13.61 -0.43
C CYS A 115 4.29 13.26 -1.74
N ALA A 116 4.29 14.17 -2.72
CA ALA A 116 3.75 13.85 -4.04
C ALA A 116 4.51 12.65 -4.63
N VAL A 117 3.78 11.64 -5.12
CA VAL A 117 4.35 10.45 -5.73
C VAL A 117 3.86 10.37 -7.17
N ASN A 118 4.79 10.40 -8.11
CA ASN A 118 4.54 10.19 -9.53
C ASN A 118 5.26 8.93 -10.00
N VAL A 119 4.52 7.99 -10.56
CA VAL A 119 5.10 6.73 -11.05
C VAL A 119 5.35 6.81 -12.56
N THR A 120 6.52 6.36 -12.99
CA THR A 120 7.07 6.58 -14.34
C THR A 120 7.31 5.30 -15.13
N GLY A 121 7.43 4.14 -14.47
CA GLY A 121 7.71 2.85 -15.12
C GLY A 121 7.17 1.68 -14.30
N ARG A 122 6.67 0.63 -14.96
CA ARG A 122 5.88 -0.44 -14.34
C ARG A 122 5.99 -1.75 -15.12
N THR A 123 4.88 -2.32 -15.57
CA THR A 123 4.86 -3.74 -15.96
C THR A 123 5.33 -4.01 -17.39
N GLU A 124 5.93 -3.03 -18.06
CA GLU A 124 6.16 -3.06 -19.49
C GLU A 124 7.34 -3.94 -19.90
N THR A 125 7.39 -4.32 -21.18
CA THR A 125 8.54 -5.02 -21.75
C THR A 125 9.80 -4.13 -21.71
N GLY A 126 10.98 -4.76 -21.63
CA GLY A 126 12.27 -4.05 -21.64
C GLY A 126 13.03 -4.05 -20.31
N HIS A 127 12.46 -4.59 -19.23
CA HIS A 127 13.13 -4.74 -17.94
C HIS A 127 13.78 -6.11 -17.75
N ALA A 128 14.72 -6.20 -16.80
CA ALA A 128 15.34 -7.45 -16.40
C ALA A 128 14.30 -8.50 -15.96
N SER A 129 14.53 -9.74 -16.38
CA SER A 129 13.72 -10.88 -15.98
C SER A 129 14.02 -11.29 -14.53
N GLY A 130 13.12 -12.08 -13.94
CA GLY A 130 13.26 -12.58 -12.57
C GLY A 130 11.95 -12.56 -11.81
N THR A 131 11.89 -13.26 -10.68
CA THR A 131 10.69 -13.39 -9.85
C THR A 131 10.16 -12.02 -9.43
N TYR A 132 11.02 -11.19 -8.85
CA TYR A 132 10.70 -9.83 -8.40
C TYR A 132 11.08 -8.80 -9.45
N SER A 133 10.31 -8.76 -10.53
CA SER A 133 10.55 -7.87 -11.67
C SER A 133 9.35 -6.97 -11.96
N HIS A 134 9.62 -5.92 -12.75
CA HIS A 134 8.63 -5.08 -13.42
C HIS A 134 7.61 -5.92 -14.19
N TRP A 135 8.10 -6.82 -15.05
CA TRP A 135 7.25 -7.76 -15.80
C TRP A 135 6.44 -8.72 -14.91
N ASN A 136 6.86 -8.97 -13.68
CA ASN A 136 6.05 -9.77 -12.75
C ASN A 136 5.22 -8.92 -11.78
N GLY A 137 5.12 -7.61 -12.01
CA GLY A 137 4.25 -6.70 -11.26
C GLY A 137 4.73 -6.37 -9.85
N TYR A 138 5.95 -6.75 -9.49
CA TYR A 138 6.54 -6.54 -8.17
C TYR A 138 7.25 -5.20 -8.04
N LYS A 139 7.62 -4.58 -9.15
CA LYS A 139 8.37 -3.33 -9.16
C LYS A 139 7.54 -2.17 -9.70
N LEU A 140 7.81 -0.98 -9.16
CA LEU A 140 7.28 0.29 -9.66
C LEU A 140 8.40 1.34 -9.60
N ASP A 141 8.55 2.11 -10.68
CA ASP A 141 9.50 3.21 -10.74
C ASP A 141 8.81 4.52 -10.40
N ILE A 142 9.31 5.28 -9.42
CA ILE A 142 8.79 6.63 -9.12
C ILE A 142 9.82 7.70 -9.40
N SER A 143 9.38 8.88 -9.80
CA SER A 143 10.26 10.04 -9.97
C SER A 143 10.97 10.40 -8.66
N GLN A 144 12.25 10.78 -8.72
CA GLN A 144 13.00 11.28 -7.55
C GLN A 144 12.59 12.71 -7.15
N GLY A 145 11.40 12.87 -6.59
CA GLY A 145 11.01 14.13 -5.96
C GLY A 145 11.78 14.36 -4.65
N GLY A 146 12.25 15.59 -4.39
CA GLY A 146 13.03 15.91 -3.19
C GLY A 146 12.36 15.51 -1.87
N CYS A 147 11.03 15.69 -1.78
CA CYS A 147 10.24 15.26 -0.62
C CYS A 147 10.28 13.74 -0.41
N VAL A 148 9.90 12.95 -1.43
CA VAL A 148 9.80 11.50 -1.29
C VAL A 148 11.19 10.87 -1.12
N SER A 149 12.21 11.39 -1.81
CA SER A 149 13.59 10.97 -1.62
C SER A 149 14.06 11.24 -0.19
N GLY A 150 13.81 12.44 0.35
CA GLY A 150 14.17 12.78 1.72
C GLY A 150 13.49 11.87 2.75
N TYR A 151 12.20 11.57 2.55
CA TYR A 151 11.48 10.61 3.38
C TYR A 151 12.13 9.21 3.33
N ILE A 152 12.34 8.66 2.14
CA ILE A 152 12.96 7.34 1.96
C ILE A 152 14.32 7.27 2.67
N THR A 153 15.20 8.24 2.42
CA THR A 153 16.56 8.23 2.96
C THR A 153 16.65 8.49 4.47
N SER A 154 15.59 9.04 5.09
CA SER A 154 15.57 9.33 6.53
C SER A 154 14.76 8.32 7.34
N ALA A 155 13.73 7.71 6.75
CA ALA A 155 12.84 6.79 7.44
C ALA A 155 13.22 5.31 7.23
N PHE A 156 13.92 4.98 6.13
CA PHE A 156 14.25 3.60 5.78
C PHE A 156 15.72 3.28 6.05
N SER A 157 16.01 2.01 6.32
CA SER A 157 17.35 1.53 6.62
C SER A 157 18.17 1.44 5.34
N PHE A 158 19.33 2.10 5.29
CA PHE A 158 20.28 1.87 4.21
C PHE A 158 20.86 0.45 4.32
N ILE A 159 20.84 -0.31 3.22
CA ILE A 159 21.28 -1.71 3.19
C ILE A 159 22.46 -1.96 2.24
N GLY A 160 23.10 -0.89 1.77
CA GLY A 160 24.24 -0.96 0.85
C GLY A 160 23.88 -0.60 -0.58
N ASP A 161 24.86 -0.73 -1.47
CA ASP A 161 24.72 -0.45 -2.90
C ASP A 161 24.48 -1.74 -3.67
N ARG A 162 23.57 -1.70 -4.65
CA ARG A 162 23.36 -2.77 -5.62
C ARG A 162 24.57 -2.87 -6.57
N SER A 163 24.71 -3.97 -7.30
CA SER A 163 25.85 -4.22 -8.22
C SER A 163 26.05 -3.15 -9.31
N ASP A 164 25.03 -2.35 -9.60
CA ASP A 164 25.06 -1.22 -10.54
C ASP A 164 25.33 0.15 -9.86
N GLY A 165 25.61 0.14 -8.55
CA GLY A 165 25.88 1.34 -7.76
C GLY A 165 24.64 2.06 -7.24
N ALA A 166 23.43 1.50 -7.42
CA ALA A 166 22.22 2.09 -6.86
C ALA A 166 22.17 1.89 -5.33
N ALA A 167 22.13 2.99 -4.58
CA ALA A 167 21.94 2.96 -3.14
C ALA A 167 20.57 2.35 -2.79
N MET A 168 20.55 1.33 -1.95
CA MET A 168 19.32 0.62 -1.56
C MET A 168 18.90 0.94 -0.13
N TYR A 169 17.60 1.11 0.04
CA TYR A 169 16.96 1.37 1.33
C TYR A 169 15.84 0.37 1.55
N GLU A 170 15.76 -0.18 2.77
CA GLU A 170 14.73 -1.12 3.18
C GLU A 170 13.76 -0.45 4.15
N SER A 171 12.48 -0.43 3.77
CA SER A 171 11.41 0.00 4.66
C SER A 171 11.22 -0.98 5.82
N ALA A 172 10.60 -0.55 6.93
CA ALA A 172 10.32 -1.43 8.07
C ALA A 172 9.45 -2.65 7.72
N SER A 173 8.70 -2.60 6.62
CA SER A 173 7.93 -3.74 6.10
C SER A 173 8.73 -4.66 5.18
N GLY A 174 10.02 -4.40 4.94
CA GLY A 174 10.89 -5.20 4.09
C GLY A 174 10.88 -4.86 2.59
N ASN A 175 10.10 -3.87 2.13
CA ASN A 175 10.16 -3.44 0.73
C ASN A 175 11.46 -2.68 0.44
N ILE A 176 12.02 -2.85 -0.76
CA ILE A 176 13.34 -2.33 -1.15
C ILE A 176 13.18 -1.17 -2.13
N TYR A 177 13.93 -0.09 -1.89
CA TYR A 177 13.92 1.15 -2.65
C TYR A 177 15.34 1.39 -3.18
N ALA A 178 15.56 1.16 -4.46
CA ALA A 178 16.86 1.40 -5.10
C ALA A 178 16.86 2.77 -5.78
N ARG A 179 17.88 3.58 -5.50
CA ARG A 179 18.01 4.92 -6.07
C ARG A 179 18.77 4.88 -7.40
N GLU A 180 18.06 4.77 -8.51
CA GLU A 180 18.62 4.67 -9.86
C GLU A 180 18.65 6.02 -10.57
N GLY A 181 19.76 6.75 -10.48
CA GLY A 181 19.99 7.97 -11.27
C GLY A 181 18.92 9.05 -11.07
N ASN A 182 17.85 9.01 -11.87
CA ASN A 182 16.72 9.94 -11.89
C ASN A 182 15.38 9.39 -11.35
N HIS A 183 15.31 8.12 -10.98
CA HIS A 183 14.10 7.50 -10.41
C HIS A 183 14.43 6.60 -9.21
N TRP A 184 13.40 6.19 -8.50
CA TRP A 184 13.45 5.13 -7.50
C TRP A 184 12.85 3.88 -8.11
N ASP A 185 13.60 2.79 -8.10
CA ASP A 185 13.16 1.46 -8.52
C ASP A 185 12.77 0.67 -7.27
N ILE A 186 11.46 0.53 -7.05
CA ILE A 186 10.92 0.01 -5.79
C ILE A 186 10.45 -1.42 -5.99
N THR A 187 10.94 -2.35 -5.19
CA THR A 187 10.48 -3.74 -5.14
C THR A 187 9.54 -3.95 -3.95
N TYR A 188 8.30 -4.33 -4.23
CA TYR A 188 7.27 -4.59 -3.24
C TYR A 188 7.11 -6.10 -2.99
N TYR A 189 7.51 -6.58 -1.82
CA TYR A 189 7.18 -7.92 -1.34
C TYR A 189 5.83 -7.96 -0.63
N ASN A 190 5.38 -6.82 -0.13
CA ASN A 190 4.08 -6.61 0.48
C ASN A 190 3.64 -5.14 0.27
N CYS A 191 2.50 -4.79 0.85
CA CYS A 191 1.92 -3.47 0.68
C CYS A 191 2.31 -2.40 1.73
N GLY A 192 3.27 -2.69 2.61
CA GLY A 192 3.79 -1.69 3.55
C GLY A 192 2.99 -1.48 4.83
N GLY A 193 2.18 -2.44 5.28
CA GLY A 193 1.32 -2.29 6.48
C GLY A 193 -0.13 -1.94 6.16
N CYS A 194 -0.59 -2.35 4.99
CA CYS A 194 -2.00 -2.41 4.62
C CYS A 194 -2.58 -3.81 4.96
#